data_AF-A0A7G4A4C6-F1
#
_entry.id   AF-A0A7G4A4C6-F1
#
_cell.length_a   1.000
_cell.length_b   1.000
_cell.length_c   1.000
_cell.angle_alpha   90.00
_cell.angle_beta   90.00
_cell.angle_gamma   90.00
#
_symmetry.space_group_name_H-M   'P 1'
#
loop_
_entity.id
_entity.type
_entity.pdbx_description
1 polymer ?
#
loop_
_entity_poly.entity_id
_entity_poly.type
_entity_poly.pdbx_seq_one_letter_code
_entity_poly.pdbx_strand_id
1 'polypeptide(L)'
;MSFNFSSFQFDKNSSTEAKVKITLELINSLIPSSSTRESLNTDGYPESGPIEQTIRAYQNMNLSLYEQGLKAMETGCGNCQEMAYASGLLLRAGGFTGTLQVAEFGINHAFLIVDDYILDPWSKSFFPFSTWKDNLKAYGGSVKEGVMRGRVLSATHYELEDEVPEVSKTLPTELDQCLPSIENRTKLTLLIGACLSKTQNSKSDPDPQQSVTYST
;
A
#
# COMPACT_ATOMS: atom_id res chain seq x y z
N MET A 1 6.58 29.77 -15.10
CA MET A 1 5.59 28.95 -15.84
C MET A 1 4.94 28.01 -14.84
N SER A 2 3.65 28.19 -14.56
CA SER A 2 2.87 27.29 -13.71
C SER A 2 2.42 26.09 -14.55
N PHE A 3 3.14 24.98 -14.48
CA PHE A 3 2.68 23.71 -15.05
C PHE A 3 1.50 23.20 -14.21
N ASN A 4 0.30 23.32 -14.75
CA ASN A 4 -0.90 22.76 -14.15
C ASN A 4 -1.10 21.35 -14.70
N PHE A 5 -0.45 20.37 -14.08
CA PHE A 5 -0.84 18.97 -14.28
C PHE A 5 -2.25 18.85 -13.70
N SER A 6 -3.23 18.53 -14.55
CA SER A 6 -4.54 18.04 -14.12
C SER A 6 -4.29 16.82 -13.24
N SER A 7 -4.13 17.11 -11.96
CA SER A 7 -3.53 16.29 -10.93
C SER A 7 -4.63 15.43 -10.37
N PHE A 8 -4.33 14.17 -10.13
CA PHE A 8 -5.17 13.35 -9.29
C PHE A 8 -5.53 14.15 -8.03
N GLN A 9 -6.82 14.40 -7.83
CA GLN A 9 -7.33 15.13 -6.68
C GLN A 9 -8.60 14.43 -6.21
N PHE A 10 -8.71 14.20 -4.91
CA PHE A 10 -9.97 13.72 -4.36
C PHE A 10 -11.05 14.81 -4.48
N ASP A 11 -12.29 14.40 -4.67
CA ASP A 11 -13.42 15.31 -4.52
C ASP A 11 -13.36 15.94 -3.12
N LYS A 12 -13.41 17.28 -3.05
CA LYS A 12 -13.38 18.04 -1.80
C LYS A 12 -14.49 17.62 -0.83
N ASN A 13 -15.63 17.19 -1.36
CA ASN A 13 -16.79 16.77 -0.59
C ASN A 13 -16.78 15.26 -0.23
N SER A 14 -15.82 14.49 -0.74
CA SER A 14 -15.72 13.05 -0.40
C SER A 14 -15.34 12.85 1.07
N SER A 15 -15.93 11.83 1.72
CA SER A 15 -15.57 11.45 3.09
C SER A 15 -14.13 10.92 3.17
N THR A 16 -13.54 10.94 4.37
CA THR A 16 -12.23 10.30 4.61
C THR A 16 -12.25 8.82 4.21
N GLU A 17 -13.32 8.11 4.55
CA GLU A 17 -13.55 6.72 4.16
C GLU A 17 -13.46 6.51 2.63
N ALA A 18 -14.11 7.37 1.84
CA ALA A 18 -14.07 7.26 0.38
C ALA A 18 -12.65 7.49 -0.17
N LYS A 19 -11.91 8.45 0.39
CA LYS A 19 -10.51 8.71 0.02
C LYS A 19 -9.59 7.55 0.39
N VAL A 20 -9.78 6.96 1.57
CA VAL A 20 -9.06 5.74 2.02
C VAL A 20 -9.33 4.57 1.09
N LYS A 21 -10.60 4.34 0.72
CA LYS A 21 -10.99 3.28 -0.20
C LYS A 21 -10.35 3.44 -1.59
N ILE A 22 -10.41 4.64 -2.17
CA ILE A 22 -9.77 4.93 -3.46
C ILE A 22 -8.25 4.71 -3.37
N THR A 23 -7.64 5.14 -2.26
CA THR A 23 -6.20 4.95 -2.02
C THR A 23 -5.85 3.46 -1.95
N LEU A 24 -6.67 2.65 -1.27
CA LEU A 24 -6.49 1.20 -1.17
C LEU A 24 -6.56 0.52 -2.55
N GLU A 25 -7.50 0.93 -3.40
CA GLU A 25 -7.62 0.40 -4.77
C GLU A 25 -6.40 0.78 -5.64
N LEU A 26 -5.97 2.04 -5.56
CA LEU A 26 -4.80 2.53 -6.30
C LEU A 26 -3.52 1.82 -5.86
N ILE A 27 -3.25 1.72 -4.56
CA ILE A 27 -2.00 1.14 -4.06
C ILE A 27 -1.90 -0.35 -4.40
N ASN A 28 -3.00 -1.10 -4.34
CA ASN A 28 -3.02 -2.51 -4.73
C ASN A 28 -2.82 -2.72 -6.23
N SER A 29 -3.18 -1.72 -7.05
CA SER A 29 -2.95 -1.73 -8.49
C SER A 29 -1.51 -1.34 -8.84
N LEU A 30 -0.94 -0.38 -8.11
CA LEU A 30 0.42 0.12 -8.30
C LEU A 30 1.49 -0.82 -7.74
N ILE A 31 1.21 -1.51 -6.63
CA ILE A 31 2.12 -2.45 -5.98
C ILE A 31 1.44 -3.83 -5.83
N PRO A 32 1.28 -4.57 -6.95
CA PRO A 32 0.62 -5.88 -6.91
C PRO A 32 1.43 -6.95 -6.18
N SER A 33 2.76 -6.84 -6.17
CA SER A 33 3.67 -7.90 -5.72
C SER A 33 4.29 -7.57 -4.36
N SER A 34 4.28 -8.55 -3.45
CA SER A 34 4.84 -8.40 -2.11
C SER A 34 5.47 -9.70 -1.61
N SER A 35 6.75 -9.65 -1.22
CA SER A 35 7.46 -10.84 -0.71
C SER A 35 6.81 -11.36 0.58
N THR A 36 6.28 -10.47 1.42
CA THR A 36 5.49 -10.77 2.62
C THR A 36 4.19 -11.53 2.32
N ARG A 37 3.58 -11.28 1.15
CA ARG A 37 2.37 -12.02 0.75
C ARG A 37 2.73 -13.39 0.19
N GLU A 38 3.77 -13.45 -0.65
CA GLU A 38 4.23 -14.72 -1.22
C GLU A 38 4.76 -15.69 -0.16
N SER A 39 5.39 -15.19 0.90
CA SER A 39 5.89 -16.01 2.01
C SER A 39 4.79 -16.71 2.82
N LEU A 40 3.53 -16.30 2.69
CA LEU A 40 2.37 -16.94 3.33
C LEU A 40 1.89 -18.18 2.56
N ASN A 41 2.39 -18.41 1.34
CA ASN A 41 2.09 -19.63 0.60
C ASN A 41 2.68 -20.86 1.31
N THR A 42 2.09 -22.03 1.07
CA THR A 42 2.49 -23.31 1.71
C THR A 42 3.99 -23.60 1.57
N ASP A 43 4.56 -23.30 0.41
CA ASP A 43 5.98 -23.53 0.11
C ASP A 43 6.89 -22.39 0.59
N GLY A 44 6.31 -21.27 1.04
CA GLY A 44 7.01 -20.03 1.33
C GLY A 44 7.46 -19.29 0.05
N TYR A 45 8.38 -18.35 0.21
CA TYR A 45 8.96 -17.59 -0.90
C TYR A 45 10.48 -17.57 -0.79
N PRO A 46 11.23 -17.85 -1.88
CA PRO A 46 12.68 -17.83 -1.84
C PRO A 46 13.19 -16.42 -1.51
N GLU A 47 14.16 -16.31 -0.61
CA GLU A 47 14.82 -15.04 -0.26
C GLU A 47 15.54 -14.43 -1.47
N SER A 48 16.03 -15.27 -2.39
CA SER A 48 16.60 -14.85 -3.67
C SER A 48 15.55 -14.63 -4.76
N GLY A 49 14.26 -14.58 -4.42
CA GLY A 49 13.18 -14.40 -5.37
C GLY A 49 13.18 -13.00 -6.02
N PRO A 50 12.63 -12.86 -7.23
CA PRO A 50 12.69 -11.61 -7.99
C PRO A 50 12.04 -10.40 -7.28
N ILE A 51 10.99 -10.61 -6.48
CA ILE A 51 10.31 -9.54 -5.72
C ILE A 51 11.25 -9.03 -4.63
N GLU A 52 11.81 -9.94 -3.83
CA GLU A 52 12.72 -9.60 -2.73
C GLU A 52 14.02 -8.97 -3.24
N GLN A 53 14.59 -9.49 -4.33
CA GLN A 53 15.75 -8.88 -4.98
C GLN A 53 15.46 -7.46 -5.48
N THR A 54 14.27 -7.23 -6.05
CA THR A 54 13.84 -5.91 -6.51
C THR A 54 13.70 -4.94 -5.33
N ILE A 55 13.08 -5.38 -4.23
CA ILE A 55 12.93 -4.58 -3.00
C ILE A 55 14.30 -4.20 -2.44
N ARG A 56 15.19 -5.18 -2.25
CA ARG A 56 16.56 -4.94 -1.75
C ARG A 56 17.35 -4.01 -2.66
N ALA A 57 17.19 -4.12 -3.97
CA ALA A 57 17.92 -3.30 -4.93
C ALA A 57 17.65 -1.80 -4.73
N TYR A 58 16.40 -1.39 -4.51
CA TYR A 58 16.11 0.03 -4.24
C TYR A 58 16.33 0.42 -2.78
N GLN A 59 16.17 -0.49 -1.81
CA GLN A 59 16.46 -0.20 -0.40
C GLN A 59 17.95 0.12 -0.18
N ASN A 60 18.83 -0.51 -0.96
CA ASN A 60 20.28 -0.27 -0.91
C ASN A 60 20.74 1.06 -1.54
N MET A 61 19.82 1.88 -2.07
CA MET A 61 20.15 3.15 -2.74
C MET A 61 20.18 4.36 -1.79
N ASN A 62 20.15 4.17 -0.47
CA ASN A 62 20.08 5.24 0.55
C ASN A 62 18.92 6.23 0.33
N LEU A 63 17.79 5.71 -0.14
CA LEU A 63 16.56 6.49 -0.37
C LEU A 63 15.80 6.72 0.92
N SER A 64 15.12 7.86 1.03
CA SER A 64 14.14 8.07 2.10
C SER A 64 12.97 7.08 2.00
N LEU A 65 12.24 6.85 3.09
CA LEU A 65 11.09 5.94 3.08
C LEU A 65 9.98 6.37 2.10
N TYR A 66 9.84 7.68 1.86
CA TYR A 66 8.96 8.21 0.82
C TYR A 66 9.42 7.80 -0.58
N GLU A 67 10.71 7.93 -0.86
CA GLU A 67 11.28 7.55 -2.14
C GLU A 67 11.26 6.04 -2.36
N GLN A 68 11.43 5.24 -1.29
CA GLN A 68 11.22 3.79 -1.34
C GLN A 68 9.76 3.45 -1.68
N GLY A 69 8.78 4.13 -1.07
CA GLY A 69 7.37 4.00 -1.47
C GLY A 69 7.12 4.36 -2.94
N LEU A 70 7.76 5.42 -3.45
CA LEU A 70 7.70 5.76 -4.88
C LEU A 70 8.36 4.70 -5.77
N LYS A 71 9.48 4.12 -5.34
CA LYS A 71 10.15 3.01 -6.04
C LYS A 71 9.32 1.73 -6.04
N ALA A 72 8.61 1.45 -4.96
CA ALA A 72 7.69 0.32 -4.90
C ALA A 72 6.55 0.49 -5.92
N MET A 73 5.97 1.70 -6.05
CA MET A 73 4.99 2.01 -7.09
C MET A 73 5.56 1.93 -8.51
N GLU A 74 6.83 2.31 -8.71
CA GLU A 74 7.50 2.20 -10.01
C GLU A 74 7.73 0.75 -10.43
N THR A 75 8.18 -0.09 -9.50
CA THR A 75 8.59 -1.48 -9.76
C THR A 75 7.44 -2.48 -9.62
N GLY A 76 6.34 -2.08 -9.00
CA GLY A 76 5.24 -2.96 -8.62
C GLY A 76 5.54 -3.90 -7.45
N CYS A 77 6.67 -3.71 -6.76
CA CYS A 77 7.17 -4.60 -5.71
C CYS A 77 7.41 -3.85 -4.39
N GLY A 78 6.77 -4.28 -3.30
CA GLY A 78 6.96 -3.66 -1.98
C GLY A 78 6.51 -4.55 -0.80
N ASN A 79 6.98 -4.21 0.40
CA ASN A 79 6.50 -4.77 1.66
C ASN A 79 5.48 -3.82 2.33
N CYS A 80 5.02 -4.16 3.53
CA CYS A 80 4.04 -3.37 4.27
C CYS A 80 4.48 -1.92 4.51
N GLN A 81 5.76 -1.67 4.78
CA GLN A 81 6.31 -0.33 4.99
C GLN A 81 6.25 0.50 3.71
N GLU A 82 6.75 0.00 2.57
CA GLU A 82 6.71 0.78 1.34
C GLU A 82 5.26 1.05 0.89
N MET A 83 4.36 0.09 1.09
CA MET A 83 2.94 0.29 0.78
C MET A 83 2.28 1.34 1.70
N ALA A 84 2.64 1.41 2.98
CA ALA A 84 2.14 2.44 3.90
C ALA A 84 2.62 3.85 3.49
N TYR A 85 3.91 4.02 3.21
CA TYR A 85 4.46 5.28 2.73
C TYR A 85 3.91 5.70 1.37
N ALA A 86 3.81 4.76 0.43
CA ALA A 86 3.22 5.02 -0.89
C ALA A 86 1.73 5.42 -0.78
N SER A 87 0.96 4.80 0.12
CA SER A 87 -0.42 5.21 0.40
C SER A 87 -0.49 6.63 0.94
N GLY A 88 0.44 7.01 1.82
CA GLY A 88 0.56 8.39 2.31
C GLY A 88 0.86 9.38 1.17
N LEU A 89 1.75 9.02 0.24
CA LEU A 89 2.06 9.83 -0.94
C LEU A 89 0.84 10.00 -1.85
N LEU A 90 0.06 8.95 -2.08
CA LEU A 90 -1.19 9.02 -2.85
C LEU A 90 -2.19 9.97 -2.18
N LEU A 91 -2.35 9.88 -0.86
CA LEU A 91 -3.25 10.76 -0.11
C LEU A 91 -2.82 12.23 -0.22
N ARG A 92 -1.53 12.53 -0.04
CA ARG A 92 -1.01 13.89 -0.20
C ARG A 92 -1.10 14.40 -1.64
N ALA A 93 -0.78 13.57 -2.63
CA ALA A 93 -0.94 13.92 -4.04
C ALA A 93 -2.41 14.23 -4.39
N GLY A 94 -3.35 13.49 -3.80
CA GLY A 94 -4.79 13.71 -3.94
C GLY A 94 -5.33 14.94 -3.18
N GLY A 95 -4.47 15.68 -2.46
CA GLY A 95 -4.85 16.88 -1.70
C GLY A 95 -5.49 16.60 -0.34
N PHE A 96 -5.29 15.42 0.24
CA PHE A 96 -5.74 15.13 1.60
C PHE A 96 -4.89 15.90 2.62
N THR A 97 -5.55 16.72 3.44
CA THR A 97 -4.92 17.58 4.46
C THR A 97 -5.07 17.08 5.89
N GLY A 98 -5.78 15.96 6.11
CA GLY A 98 -5.95 15.34 7.42
C GLY A 98 -4.65 14.73 7.96
N THR A 99 -4.75 14.11 9.12
CA THR A 99 -3.62 13.48 9.82
C THR A 99 -3.27 12.17 9.15
N LEU A 100 -1.99 12.00 8.80
CA LEU A 100 -1.45 10.76 8.26
C LEU A 100 -0.31 10.28 9.15
N GLN A 101 -0.40 9.06 9.66
CA GLN A 101 0.61 8.47 10.53
C GLN A 101 0.94 7.07 10.06
N VAL A 102 2.22 6.77 9.84
CA VAL A 102 2.68 5.38 9.72
C VAL A 102 2.77 4.83 11.14
N ALA A 103 2.17 3.67 11.32
CA ALA A 103 2.15 2.94 12.57
C ALA A 103 2.55 1.48 12.35
N GLU A 104 3.02 0.87 13.41
CA GLU A 104 3.48 -0.51 13.46
C GLU A 104 2.68 -1.31 14.50
N PHE A 105 2.51 -2.60 14.25
CA PHE A 105 1.84 -3.52 15.18
C PHE A 105 2.47 -4.92 15.13
N GLY A 106 2.73 -5.50 16.29
CA GLY A 106 3.30 -6.83 16.42
C GLY A 106 4.70 -6.93 15.80
N ILE A 107 4.95 -8.00 15.03
CA ILE A 107 6.30 -8.33 14.51
C ILE A 107 6.62 -7.52 13.24
N ASN A 108 6.65 -6.19 13.37
CA ASN A 108 7.01 -5.21 12.33
C ASN A 108 6.00 -5.09 11.17
N HIS A 109 4.69 -5.21 11.43
CA HIS A 109 3.69 -4.92 10.40
C HIS A 109 3.37 -3.42 10.35
N ALA A 110 3.80 -2.75 9.27
CA ALA A 110 3.55 -1.33 9.07
C ALA A 110 2.27 -1.06 8.26
N PHE A 111 1.50 -0.06 8.68
CA PHE A 111 0.27 0.39 8.02
C PHE A 111 0.10 1.91 8.18
N LEU A 112 -0.96 2.46 7.60
CA LEU A 112 -1.22 3.90 7.63
C LEU A 112 -2.49 4.19 8.45
N ILE A 113 -2.39 5.04 9.45
CA ILE A 113 -3.53 5.68 10.12
C ILE A 113 -3.86 6.96 9.34
N VAL A 114 -5.12 7.11 8.95
CA VAL A 114 -5.68 8.21 8.17
C VAL A 114 -6.84 8.81 8.98
N ASP A 115 -6.58 9.92 9.68
CA ASP A 115 -7.44 10.43 10.75
C ASP A 115 -7.85 9.32 11.74
N ASP A 116 -9.09 8.87 11.69
CA ASP A 116 -9.69 7.83 12.54
C ASP A 116 -9.83 6.46 11.86
N TYR A 117 -9.17 6.25 10.72
CA TYR A 117 -9.15 4.98 9.99
C TYR A 117 -7.76 4.34 9.98
N ILE A 118 -7.72 3.01 10.01
CA ILE A 118 -6.55 2.23 9.61
C ILE A 118 -6.73 1.84 8.15
N LEU A 119 -5.73 2.15 7.34
CA LEU A 119 -5.52 1.64 6.00
C LEU A 119 -4.38 0.63 6.06
N ASP A 120 -4.68 -0.63 5.78
CA ASP A 120 -3.70 -1.71 5.66
C ASP A 120 -3.68 -2.24 4.21
N PRO A 121 -2.84 -1.63 3.35
CA PRO A 121 -2.72 -2.01 1.95
C PRO A 121 -2.29 -3.45 1.75
N TRP A 122 -1.44 -3.97 2.63
CA TRP A 122 -0.88 -5.30 2.50
C TRP A 122 -1.96 -6.37 2.67
N SER A 123 -2.80 -6.22 3.69
CA SER A 123 -3.97 -7.09 3.93
C SER A 123 -5.18 -6.77 3.04
N LYS A 124 -5.05 -5.75 2.17
CA LYS A 124 -6.10 -5.27 1.28
C LYS A 124 -7.37 -4.83 2.03
N SER A 125 -7.19 -4.20 3.19
CA SER A 125 -8.30 -3.82 4.05
C SER A 125 -8.17 -2.40 4.61
N PHE A 126 -9.29 -1.85 5.06
CA PHE A 126 -9.34 -0.65 5.86
C PHE A 126 -10.53 -0.73 6.82
N PHE A 127 -10.42 -0.09 7.98
CA PHE A 127 -11.45 -0.10 9.01
C PHE A 127 -11.28 1.08 9.97
N PRO A 128 -12.33 1.50 10.71
CA PRO A 128 -12.19 2.50 11.75
C PRO A 128 -11.17 2.07 12.82
N PHE A 129 -10.33 3.00 13.26
CA PHE A 129 -9.31 2.76 14.28
C PHE A 129 -9.91 2.18 15.55
N SER A 130 -11.13 2.61 15.95
CA SER A 130 -11.84 2.07 17.12
C SER A 130 -12.08 0.55 17.08
N THR A 131 -12.02 -0.07 15.90
CA THR A 131 -12.26 -1.50 15.69
C THR A 131 -10.97 -2.30 15.40
N TRP A 132 -9.80 -1.71 15.68
CA TRP A 132 -8.51 -2.31 15.32
C TRP A 132 -8.30 -3.69 15.93
N LYS A 133 -8.75 -3.91 17.17
CA LYS A 133 -8.55 -5.18 17.89
C LYS A 133 -9.27 -6.38 17.24
N ASP A 134 -10.33 -6.11 16.47
CA ASP A 134 -11.10 -7.14 15.78
C ASP A 134 -10.60 -7.39 14.35
N ASN A 135 -9.91 -6.42 13.75
CA ASN A 135 -9.61 -6.40 12.32
C ASN A 135 -8.11 -6.44 11.98
N LEU A 136 -7.27 -5.82 12.80
CA LEU A 136 -5.83 -5.75 12.55
C LEU A 136 -5.18 -7.11 12.77
N LYS A 137 -4.18 -7.40 11.94
CA LYS A 137 -3.42 -8.65 11.97
C LYS A 137 -1.95 -8.32 12.09
N ALA A 138 -1.23 -9.08 12.91
CA ALA A 138 0.21 -9.05 12.88
C ALA A 138 0.73 -10.08 11.87
N TYR A 139 1.79 -9.73 11.18
CA TYR A 139 2.53 -10.65 10.33
C TYR A 139 3.82 -11.07 11.05
N GLY A 140 4.05 -12.37 11.18
CA GLY A 140 5.32 -12.92 11.65
C GLY A 140 5.99 -13.72 10.55
N GLY A 141 7.32 -13.77 10.55
CA GLY A 141 8.05 -14.55 9.55
C GLY A 141 9.36 -15.12 10.07
N SER A 142 9.84 -16.16 9.39
CA SER A 142 11.16 -16.73 9.59
C SER A 142 11.80 -17.08 8.25
N VAL A 143 13.13 -17.03 8.18
CA VAL A 143 13.88 -17.52 7.02
C VAL A 143 14.56 -18.82 7.42
N LYS A 144 14.26 -19.90 6.70
CA LYS A 144 14.89 -21.20 6.89
C LYS A 144 15.38 -21.72 5.56
N GLU A 145 16.66 -22.10 5.47
CA GLU A 145 17.27 -22.67 4.25
C GLU A 145 17.07 -21.78 3.01
N GLY A 146 17.11 -20.45 3.18
CA GLY A 146 16.92 -19.48 2.11
C GLY A 146 15.45 -19.30 1.67
N VAL A 147 14.49 -19.86 2.41
CA VAL A 147 13.05 -19.71 2.16
C VAL A 147 12.40 -18.89 3.26
N MET A 148 11.73 -17.82 2.89
CA MET A 148 10.92 -16.97 3.75
C MET A 148 9.55 -17.62 3.97
N ARG A 149 9.19 -17.87 5.23
CA ARG A 149 7.90 -18.43 5.63
C ARG A 149 7.21 -17.46 6.57
N GLY A 150 6.04 -16.99 6.16
CA GLY A 150 5.19 -16.09 6.93
C GLY A 150 4.11 -16.84 7.71
N ARG A 151 3.56 -16.17 8.72
CA ARG A 151 2.34 -16.53 9.42
C ARG A 151 1.57 -15.26 9.79
N VAL A 152 0.26 -15.37 9.94
CA VAL A 152 -0.60 -14.26 10.34
C VAL A 152 -1.20 -14.56 11.71
N LEU A 153 -1.18 -13.58 12.60
CA LEU A 153 -1.73 -13.65 13.94
C LEU A 153 -2.89 -12.65 14.07
N SER A 154 -3.99 -13.06 14.70
CA SER A 154 -5.05 -12.12 15.08
C SER A 154 -4.55 -11.20 16.19
N ALA A 155 -5.04 -9.96 16.25
CA ALA A 155 -4.68 -9.02 17.33
C ALA A 155 -5.04 -9.52 18.75
N THR A 156 -5.89 -10.55 18.86
CA THR A 156 -6.25 -11.23 20.13
C THR A 156 -5.38 -12.44 20.45
N HIS A 157 -4.38 -12.77 19.63
CA HIS A 157 -3.47 -13.88 19.89
C HIS A 157 -2.64 -13.61 21.15
N TYR A 158 -2.39 -14.64 21.97
CA TYR A 158 -1.69 -14.49 23.26
C TYR A 158 -0.28 -13.86 23.12
N GLU A 159 0.39 -14.08 21.98
CA GLU A 159 1.69 -13.45 21.67
C GLU A 159 1.61 -11.93 21.49
N LEU A 160 0.41 -11.35 21.40
CA LEU A 160 0.15 -9.93 21.13
C LEU A 160 -0.71 -9.28 22.24
N GLU A 161 -0.86 -9.91 23.40
CA GLU A 161 -1.80 -9.46 24.44
C GLU A 161 -1.54 -8.02 24.91
N ASP A 162 -0.26 -7.64 24.99
CA ASP A 162 0.20 -6.31 25.41
C ASP A 162 0.50 -5.36 24.24
N GLU A 163 0.36 -5.84 23.00
CA GLU A 163 0.70 -5.08 21.80
C GLU A 163 -0.45 -4.14 21.40
N VAL A 164 -0.10 -2.90 21.02
CA VAL A 164 -1.03 -1.91 20.48
C VAL A 164 -0.39 -1.22 19.27
N PRO A 165 -1.20 -0.69 18.32
CA PRO A 165 -0.69 0.16 17.25
C PRO A 165 0.22 1.29 17.78
N GLU A 166 1.49 1.30 17.39
CA GLU A 166 2.45 2.33 17.77
C GLU A 166 2.76 3.24 16.58
N VAL A 167 2.60 4.56 16.76
CA VAL A 167 2.93 5.53 15.70
C VAL A 167 4.44 5.70 15.60
N SER A 168 5.04 5.23 14.50
CA SER A 168 6.46 5.42 14.23
C SER A 168 6.75 6.74 13.51
N LYS A 169 5.82 7.25 12.68
CA LYS A 169 6.02 8.52 11.96
C LYS A 169 4.71 9.25 11.66
N THR A 170 4.65 10.53 11.99
CA THR A 170 3.62 11.44 11.44
C THR A 170 4.12 12.04 10.12
N LEU A 171 3.31 11.94 9.07
CA LEU A 171 3.66 12.39 7.72
C LEU A 171 3.35 13.89 7.55
N PRO A 172 4.26 14.67 6.94
CA PRO A 172 3.99 16.07 6.61
C PRO A 172 2.71 16.25 5.80
N THR A 173 2.04 17.39 5.97
CA THR A 173 0.86 17.77 5.18
C THR A 173 1.21 18.06 3.73
N GLU A 174 2.34 18.75 3.51
CA GLU A 174 2.76 19.15 2.18
C GLU A 174 3.52 18.03 1.46
N LEU A 175 3.16 17.77 0.20
CA LEU A 175 3.78 16.73 -0.61
C LEU A 175 5.26 17.02 -0.89
N ASP A 176 5.66 18.29 -0.98
CA ASP A 176 7.05 18.70 -1.21
C ASP A 176 7.97 18.40 -0.02
N GLN A 177 7.43 18.30 1.19
CA GLN A 177 8.19 17.82 2.36
C GLN A 177 8.36 16.30 2.35
N CYS A 178 7.43 15.56 1.73
CA CYS A 178 7.53 14.11 1.57
C CYS A 178 8.48 13.75 0.41
N LEU A 179 8.38 14.45 -0.72
CA LEU A 179 9.20 14.28 -1.92
C LEU A 179 9.76 15.64 -2.36
N PRO A 180 10.92 16.10 -1.84
CA PRO A 180 11.48 17.42 -2.14
C PRO A 180 11.87 17.64 -3.61
N SER A 181 12.19 16.57 -4.34
CA SER A 181 12.53 16.65 -5.77
C SER A 181 11.27 16.83 -6.64
N ILE A 182 11.30 17.83 -7.55
CA ILE A 182 10.28 18.02 -8.59
C ILE A 182 10.16 16.77 -9.47
N GLU A 183 11.28 16.12 -9.77
CA GLU A 183 11.32 14.91 -10.59
C GLU A 183 10.51 13.77 -9.94
N ASN A 184 10.70 13.55 -8.64
CA ASN A 184 9.97 12.52 -7.90
C ASN A 184 8.46 12.83 -7.82
N ARG A 185 8.09 14.11 -7.64
CA ARG A 185 6.67 14.52 -7.66
C ARG A 185 6.03 14.35 -9.04
N THR A 186 6.79 14.65 -10.10
CA THR A 186 6.36 14.44 -11.49
C THR A 186 6.15 12.95 -11.75
N LYS A 187 7.10 12.12 -11.30
CA LYS A 187 7.02 10.67 -11.42
C LYS A 187 5.81 10.08 -10.70
N LEU A 188 5.54 10.51 -9.48
CA LEU A 188 4.33 10.11 -8.74
C LEU A 188 3.06 10.42 -9.55
N THR A 189 2.96 11.62 -10.10
CA THR A 189 1.81 12.04 -10.92
C THR A 189 1.65 11.16 -12.16
N LEU A 190 2.75 10.83 -12.85
CA LEU A 190 2.74 9.95 -14.02
C LEU A 190 2.29 8.52 -13.68
N LEU A 191 2.78 7.97 -12.56
CA LEU A 191 2.38 6.63 -12.09
C LEU A 191 0.89 6.56 -11.77
N ILE A 192 0.36 7.57 -11.06
CA ILE A 192 -1.08 7.65 -10.75
C ILE A 192 -1.90 7.76 -12.05
N GLY A 193 -1.51 8.67 -12.95
CA GLY A 193 -2.22 8.86 -14.22
C GLY A 193 -2.24 7.62 -15.11
N ALA A 194 -1.12 6.88 -15.15
CA ALA A 194 -1.03 5.60 -15.87
C ALA A 194 -1.92 4.53 -15.23
N CYS A 195 -1.98 4.46 -13.90
CA CYS A 195 -2.85 3.53 -13.18
C CYS A 195 -4.33 3.81 -13.47
N LEU A 196 -4.77 5.07 -13.34
CA LEU A 196 -6.16 5.46 -13.57
C LEU A 196 -6.62 5.19 -15.00
N SER A 197 -5.76 5.47 -16.00
CA SER A 197 -6.04 5.19 -17.40
C SER A 197 -6.27 3.69 -17.66
N LYS A 198 -5.48 2.81 -17.03
CA LYS A 198 -5.66 1.35 -17.14
C LYS A 198 -6.98 0.89 -16.53
N THR A 199 -7.34 1.41 -15.35
CA THR A 199 -8.59 1.06 -14.67
C THR A 199 -9.83 1.49 -15.48
N GLN A 200 -9.78 2.65 -16.14
CA GLN A 200 -10.88 3.11 -17.00
C GLN A 200 -11.08 2.20 -18.22
N ASN A 201 -9.99 1.84 -18.91
CA ASN A 201 -10.06 0.96 -20.08
C ASN A 201 -10.52 -0.46 -19.74
N SER A 202 -10.21 -0.97 -18.54
CA SER A 202 -10.66 -2.29 -18.08
C SER A 202 -12.16 -2.39 -17.76
N LYS A 203 -12.84 -1.24 -17.52
CA LYS A 203 -14.29 -1.19 -17.25
C LYS A 203 -15.13 -1.02 -18.52
N SER A 204 -14.51 -0.70 -19.65
CA SER A 204 -15.17 -0.49 -20.94
C SER A 204 -15.24 -1.74 -21.84
N ASP A 205 -14.66 -2.86 -21.42
CA ASP A 205 -14.88 -4.15 -22.09
C ASP A 205 -16.17 -4.79 -21.54
N PRO A 206 -17.25 -4.90 -22.33
CA PRO A 206 -18.40 -5.70 -21.94
C PRO A 206 -18.00 -7.18 -21.90
N ASP A 207 -18.37 -7.85 -20.82
CA ASP A 207 -18.37 -9.32 -20.71
C ASP A 207 -18.95 -9.93 -22.00
N PRO A 208 -18.27 -10.90 -22.64
CA PRO A 208 -18.92 -11.74 -23.64
C PRO A 208 -19.91 -12.65 -22.89
N GLN A 209 -21.12 -12.15 -22.67
CA GLN A 209 -22.22 -12.96 -22.18
C GLN A 209 -22.47 -14.12 -23.16
N GLN A 210 -22.29 -15.32 -22.60
CA GLN A 210 -23.26 -16.41 -22.67
C GLN A 210 -23.75 -16.81 -24.07
N SER A 211 -23.07 -17.79 -24.66
CA SER A 211 -23.74 -18.80 -25.48
C SER A 211 -23.73 -20.15 -24.75
N VAL A 212 -24.68 -20.31 -23.83
CA VAL A 212 -25.18 -21.64 -23.44
C VAL A 212 -26.65 -21.63 -23.84
N THR A 213 -27.07 -22.37 -24.86
CA THR A 213 -27.68 -23.71 -24.77
C THR A 213 -28.36 -23.99 -26.14
N TYR A 214 -28.73 -25.18 -26.63
CA TYR A 214 -28.93 -26.54 -26.11
C TYR A 214 -28.57 -27.56 -27.21
N SER A 215 -28.18 -28.77 -26.80
CA SER A 215 -28.19 -29.96 -27.65
C SER A 215 -29.62 -30.39 -27.99
N THR A 216 -29.82 -30.87 -29.21
CA THR A 216 -30.61 -32.07 -29.55
C THR A 216 -29.96 -32.75 -30.73
#